data_AF-G2LL69-F1
#
_entry.id   AF-G2LL69-F1
#
_cell.length_a   1.000
_cell.length_b   1.000
_cell.length_c   1.000
_cell.angle_alpha   90.00
_cell.angle_beta   90.00
_cell.angle_gamma   90.00
#
_symmetry.space_group_name_H-M   'P 1'
#
loop_
_entity.id
_entity.type
_entity.pdbx_description
1 polymer ?
#
loop_
_entity_poly.entity_id
_entity_poly.type
_entity_poly.pdbx_seq_one_letter_code
_entity_poly.pdbx_strand_id
1 'polypeptide(L)'
;MLIRRHSGLATATLGLVVAAGLVLSSGCSSEEKKPEAPPPTQQKAPEPPPPAPEPPKPSPEDIQLQSAIEAALQKAKITGVTVTVMNGEATVKGTVPKGKKAQALAAVGSAKPKKVISDGLTEQ
;
A
#
# COMPACT_ATOMS: atom_id res chain seq x y z
N MET A 1 -33.37 30.89 28.05
CA MET A 1 -34.11 31.06 26.78
C MET A 1 -33.43 30.25 25.69
N LEU A 2 -34.21 29.39 25.01
CA LEU A 2 -34.08 28.83 23.65
C LEU A 2 -32.76 28.15 23.25
N ILE A 3 -32.62 26.82 23.19
CA ILE A 3 -33.21 25.82 22.25
C ILE A 3 -32.77 26.03 20.78
N ARG A 4 -32.00 25.07 20.19
CA ARG A 4 -32.30 24.30 18.95
C ARG A 4 -31.11 23.45 18.46
N ARG A 5 -31.27 22.11 18.45
CA ARG A 5 -31.35 21.17 17.28
C ARG A 5 -29.99 20.89 16.61
N HIS A 6 -29.55 19.63 16.47
CA HIS A 6 -30.07 18.56 15.60
C HIS A 6 -29.81 17.19 16.27
N SER A 7 -30.74 16.23 16.47
CA SER A 7 -31.51 15.43 15.49
C SER A 7 -30.57 14.88 14.39
N GLY A 8 -29.99 13.70 14.51
CA GLY A 8 -30.68 12.42 14.35
C GLY A 8 -30.66 12.01 12.89
N LEU A 9 -29.87 11.00 12.52
CA LEU A 9 -30.14 10.14 11.36
C LEU A 9 -29.45 8.79 11.57
N ALA A 10 -30.23 7.85 12.09
CA ALA A 10 -29.96 6.43 11.99
C ALA A 10 -30.42 5.97 10.60
N THR A 11 -29.54 5.32 9.84
CA THR A 11 -29.94 4.60 8.63
C THR A 11 -29.37 3.20 8.72
N ALA A 12 -30.19 2.30 9.24
CA ALA A 12 -30.01 0.87 9.11
C ALA A 12 -30.49 0.45 7.72
N THR A 13 -29.66 -0.26 6.96
CA THR A 13 -30.11 -1.04 5.80
C THR A 13 -29.69 -2.50 5.99
N LEU A 14 -30.73 -3.30 6.12
CA LEU A 14 -30.80 -4.75 6.15
C LEU A 14 -30.51 -5.35 4.75
N GLY A 15 -29.97 -6.57 4.75
CA GLY A 15 -30.11 -7.55 3.65
C GLY A 15 -29.02 -7.46 2.57
N LEU A 16 -28.68 -8.51 1.82
CA LEU A 16 -29.23 -9.86 1.69
C LEU A 16 -28.30 -10.65 0.72
N VAL A 17 -27.86 -11.85 1.13
CA VAL A 17 -27.73 -13.10 0.33
C VAL A 17 -26.74 -13.24 -0.85
N VAL A 18 -25.80 -14.20 -0.67
CA VAL A 18 -25.40 -15.38 -1.50
C VAL A 18 -25.16 -15.22 -3.01
N ALA A 19 -23.99 -15.68 -3.49
CA ALA A 19 -23.85 -16.73 -4.52
C ALA A 19 -22.39 -17.10 -4.80
N ALA A 20 -22.12 -18.40 -4.75
CA ALA A 20 -20.93 -19.06 -5.27
C ALA A 20 -20.90 -19.01 -6.81
N GLY A 21 -19.73 -18.80 -7.41
CA GLY A 21 -19.55 -18.78 -8.86
C GLY A 21 -18.15 -19.24 -9.24
N LEU A 22 -17.98 -20.55 -9.30
CA LEU A 22 -16.80 -21.27 -9.75
C LEU A 22 -16.92 -21.42 -11.28
N VAL A 23 -16.08 -20.74 -12.06
CA VAL A 23 -16.03 -20.94 -13.53
C VAL A 23 -14.61 -21.26 -13.95
N LEU A 24 -14.42 -22.55 -14.27
CA LEU A 24 -13.31 -23.04 -15.08
C LEU A 24 -13.58 -22.61 -16.53
N SER A 25 -12.64 -21.92 -17.17
CA SER A 25 -12.65 -21.72 -18.62
C SER A 25 -11.41 -22.35 -19.21
N SER A 26 -11.65 -23.52 -19.77
CA SER A 26 -10.79 -24.34 -20.62
C SER A 26 -10.42 -23.60 -21.90
N GLY A 27 -9.13 -23.56 -22.20
CA GLY A 27 -8.60 -23.15 -23.50
C GLY A 27 -7.53 -24.13 -23.95
N CYS A 28 -7.97 -25.30 -24.43
CA CYS A 28 -7.15 -26.23 -25.21
C CYS A 28 -7.24 -25.84 -26.69
N SER A 29 -6.09 -25.58 -27.32
CA SER A 29 -5.89 -25.85 -28.74
C SER A 29 -4.54 -26.55 -28.91
N SER A 30 -4.64 -27.74 -29.49
CA SER A 30 -3.70 -28.53 -30.32
C SER A 30 -2.21 -28.16 -30.31
N GLU A 31 -1.25 -29.09 -30.30
CA GLU A 31 -1.11 -30.16 -31.29
C GLU A 31 0.01 -31.14 -30.87
N GLU A 32 -0.09 -32.35 -31.40
CA GLU A 32 0.69 -33.55 -31.11
C GLU A 32 2.09 -33.53 -31.76
N LYS A 33 3.16 -33.75 -30.98
CA LYS A 33 4.40 -34.37 -31.49
C LYS A 33 5.25 -34.96 -30.36
N LYS A 34 5.21 -36.28 -30.23
CA LYS A 34 6.26 -37.09 -29.57
C LYS A 34 7.31 -37.40 -30.65
N PRO A 35 8.59 -37.10 -30.42
CA PRO A 35 9.50 -38.19 -30.05
C PRO A 35 10.57 -37.80 -29.02
N GLU A 36 10.88 -38.81 -28.21
CA GLU A 36 12.17 -39.05 -27.55
C GLU A 36 12.66 -38.06 -26.48
N ALA A 37 12.83 -38.61 -25.28
CA ALA A 37 13.31 -37.92 -24.09
C ALA A 37 14.81 -37.59 -24.20
N PRO A 38 15.23 -36.32 -24.12
CA PRO A 38 16.53 -36.01 -23.57
C PRO A 38 16.53 -36.35 -22.06
N PRO A 39 17.68 -36.74 -21.48
CA PRO A 39 17.77 -37.15 -20.07
C PRO A 39 17.20 -36.07 -19.15
N PRO A 40 16.70 -36.43 -17.95
CA PRO A 40 16.30 -35.44 -16.96
C PRO A 40 17.55 -34.65 -16.57
N THR A 41 17.75 -33.52 -17.22
CA THR A 41 18.63 -32.47 -16.71
C THR A 41 18.03 -32.11 -15.36
N GLN A 42 18.72 -32.53 -14.30
CA GLN A 42 18.45 -32.09 -12.95
C GLN A 42 18.37 -30.57 -12.99
N GLN A 43 17.16 -30.02 -12.97
CA GLN A 43 16.94 -28.62 -12.63
C GLN A 43 17.43 -28.49 -11.21
N LYS A 44 18.69 -28.07 -11.07
CA LYS A 44 19.24 -27.47 -9.88
C LYS A 44 18.16 -26.54 -9.35
N ALA A 45 17.63 -26.85 -8.17
CA ALA A 45 16.67 -26.00 -7.49
C ALA A 45 17.20 -24.55 -7.56
N PRO A 46 16.35 -23.55 -7.86
CA PRO A 46 16.80 -22.17 -7.78
C PRO A 46 17.38 -21.99 -6.38
N GLU A 47 18.67 -21.66 -6.31
CA GLU A 47 19.28 -21.21 -5.07
C GLU A 47 18.35 -20.13 -4.50
N PRO A 48 18.01 -20.18 -3.19
CA PRO A 48 17.28 -19.07 -2.58
C PRO A 48 18.03 -17.79 -2.94
N PRO A 49 17.32 -16.73 -3.40
CA PRO A 49 17.98 -15.48 -3.73
C PRO A 49 18.87 -15.09 -2.54
N PRO A 50 20.11 -14.62 -2.78
CA PRO A 50 20.99 -14.19 -1.71
C PRO A 50 20.18 -13.27 -0.79
N PRO A 51 20.26 -13.45 0.55
CA PRO A 51 19.49 -12.65 1.48
C PRO A 51 19.72 -11.18 1.13
N ALA A 52 18.63 -10.51 0.73
CA ALA A 52 18.67 -9.09 0.41
C ALA A 52 19.34 -8.38 1.59
N PRO A 53 20.28 -7.45 1.35
CA PRO A 53 20.92 -6.70 2.44
C PRO A 53 19.80 -6.16 3.33
N GLU A 54 19.81 -6.55 4.61
CA GLU A 54 18.77 -6.16 5.54
C GLU A 54 18.63 -4.63 5.47
N PRO A 55 17.43 -4.09 5.21
CA PRO A 55 17.25 -2.66 5.17
C PRO A 55 17.74 -2.08 6.49
N PRO A 56 18.49 -0.97 6.46
CA PRO A 56 19.08 -0.43 7.68
C PRO A 56 17.99 -0.24 8.72
N LYS A 57 18.25 -0.75 9.93
CA LYS A 57 17.24 -0.75 10.99
C LYS A 57 16.87 0.70 11.32
N PRO A 58 15.58 1.08 11.25
CA PRO A 58 15.19 2.46 11.53
C PRO A 58 15.51 2.81 12.98
N SER A 59 16.02 4.02 13.19
CA SER A 59 16.33 4.54 14.51
C SER A 59 15.04 4.72 15.32
N PRO A 60 15.07 4.72 16.66
CA PRO A 60 13.87 4.99 17.46
C PRO A 60 13.22 6.34 17.14
N GLU A 61 14.02 7.32 16.72
CA GLU A 61 13.55 8.63 16.23
C GLU A 61 12.81 8.51 14.89
N ASP A 62 13.35 7.71 13.96
CA ASP A 62 12.73 7.44 12.65
C ASP A 62 11.36 6.77 12.83
N ILE A 63 11.24 5.82 13.77
CA ILE A 63 9.98 5.14 14.08
C ILE A 63 8.94 6.14 14.62
N GLN A 64 9.34 7.03 15.54
CA GLN A 64 8.45 8.07 16.05
C GLN A 64 7.99 9.04 14.96
N LEU A 65 8.91 9.46 14.08
CA LEU A 65 8.60 10.30 12.92
C LEU A 65 7.62 9.60 11.98
N GLN A 66 7.86 8.33 11.65
CA GLN A 66 6.98 7.55 10.78
C GLN A 66 5.57 7.46 11.36
N SER A 67 5.43 7.08 12.63
CA SER A 67 4.11 7.03 13.29
C SER A 67 3.42 8.40 13.36
N ALA A 68 4.16 9.49 13.59
CA ALA A 68 3.60 10.84 13.59
C ALA A 68 3.09 11.25 12.20
N ILE A 69 3.84 10.93 11.15
CA ILE A 69 3.45 11.19 9.76
C ILE A 69 2.22 10.37 9.38
N GLU A 70 2.19 9.07 9.71
CA GLU A 70 1.05 8.20 9.45
C GLU A 70 -0.21 8.71 10.14
N ALA A 71 -0.11 9.12 11.42
CA ALA A 71 -1.22 9.73 12.14
C ALA A 71 -1.71 11.03 11.48
N ALA A 72 -0.79 11.86 10.95
CA ALA A 72 -1.16 13.09 10.24
C ALA A 72 -1.85 12.80 8.89
N LEU A 73 -1.37 11.82 8.13
CA LEU A 73 -1.99 11.39 6.87
C LEU A 73 -3.38 10.79 7.10
N GLN A 74 -3.55 9.97 8.15
CA GLN A 74 -4.84 9.44 8.56
C GLN A 74 -5.82 10.55 8.96
N LYS A 75 -5.38 11.55 9.74
CA LYS A 75 -6.20 12.74 10.09
C LYS A 75 -6.65 13.51 8.86
N ALA A 76 -5.79 13.63 7.84
CA ALA A 76 -6.11 14.28 6.58
C ALA A 76 -6.97 13.41 5.63
N LYS A 77 -7.26 12.16 6.03
CA LYS A 77 -7.95 11.12 5.26
C LYS A 77 -7.25 10.82 3.93
N ILE A 78 -5.92 10.80 3.96
CA ILE A 78 -5.07 10.51 2.81
C ILE A 78 -4.67 9.04 2.89
N THR A 79 -5.09 8.26 1.89
CA THR A 79 -4.77 6.84 1.74
C THR A 79 -3.93 6.63 0.48
N GLY A 80 -3.31 5.45 0.33
CA GLY A 80 -2.50 5.13 -0.86
C GLY A 80 -1.07 5.71 -0.84
N VAL A 81 -0.65 6.26 0.29
CA VAL A 81 0.71 6.82 0.49
C VAL A 81 1.53 5.86 1.34
N THR A 82 2.73 5.54 0.87
CA THR A 82 3.76 4.83 1.63
C THR A 82 4.80 5.83 2.10
N VAL A 83 5.10 5.82 3.40
CA VAL A 83 6.12 6.68 4.01
C VAL A 83 7.24 5.80 4.55
N THR A 84 8.47 6.14 4.18
CA THR A 84 9.68 5.50 4.68
C THR A 84 10.55 6.57 5.30
N VAL A 85 10.84 6.46 6.59
CA VAL A 85 11.72 7.41 7.29
C VAL A 85 13.04 6.73 7.60
N MET A 86 14.15 7.35 7.18
CA MET A 86 15.50 6.85 7.42
C MET A 86 16.44 8.01 7.71
N ASN A 87 17.25 7.92 8.77
CA ASN A 87 18.21 8.98 9.14
C ASN A 87 17.57 10.37 9.34
N GLY A 88 16.29 10.41 9.70
CA GLY A 88 15.48 11.63 9.79
C GLY A 88 14.98 12.19 8.45
N GLU A 89 15.18 11.47 7.33
CA GLU A 89 14.65 11.83 6.02
C GLU A 89 13.36 11.05 5.74
N ALA A 90 12.25 11.75 5.49
CA ALA A 90 10.97 11.14 5.18
C ALA A 90 10.79 11.04 3.66
N THR A 91 10.83 9.83 3.12
CA THR A 91 10.51 9.53 1.73
C THR A 91 9.05 9.14 1.61
N VAL A 92 8.33 9.79 0.70
CA VAL A 92 6.89 9.63 0.52
C VAL A 92 6.62 9.21 -0.91
N LYS A 93 5.92 8.08 -1.09
CA LYS A 93 5.60 7.49 -2.40
C LYS A 93 4.13 7.12 -2.48
N GLY A 94 3.61 6.96 -3.69
CA GLY A 94 2.28 6.42 -3.95
C GLY A 94 1.32 7.44 -4.55
N THR A 95 0.03 7.16 -4.40
CA THR A 95 -1.02 7.92 -5.08
C THR A 95 -1.94 8.54 -4.05
N VAL A 96 -2.17 9.85 -4.16
CA VAL A 96 -3.11 10.60 -3.32
C VAL A 96 -4.31 11.06 -4.13
N PRO A 97 -5.45 11.35 -3.49
CA PRO A 97 -6.59 11.95 -4.20
C PRO A 97 -6.22 13.32 -4.79
N LYS A 98 -6.79 13.66 -5.95
CA LYS A 98 -6.61 14.98 -6.57
C LYS A 98 -6.94 16.13 -5.61
N GLY A 99 -6.01 17.08 -5.50
CA GLY A 99 -6.10 18.22 -4.60
C GLY A 99 -5.61 17.93 -3.16
N LYS A 100 -5.20 16.70 -2.86
CA LYS A 100 -4.67 16.32 -1.53
C LYS A 100 -3.16 16.23 -1.46
N LYS A 101 -2.43 16.36 -2.57
CA LYS A 101 -0.95 16.29 -2.59
C LYS A 101 -0.29 17.32 -1.68
N ALA A 102 -0.69 18.59 -1.77
CA ALA A 102 -0.16 19.63 -0.90
C ALA A 102 -0.46 19.34 0.59
N GLN A 103 -1.64 18.78 0.86
CA GLN A 103 -2.05 18.40 2.22
C GLN A 103 -1.27 17.19 2.74
N ALA A 104 -0.92 16.23 1.87
CA ALA A 104 -0.04 15.11 2.20
C ALA A 104 1.37 15.59 2.57
N LEU A 105 1.93 16.50 1.78
CA LEU A 105 3.26 17.08 2.05
C LEU A 105 3.26 17.92 3.33
N ALA A 106 2.21 18.69 3.59
CA ALA A 106 2.05 19.42 4.84
C ALA A 106 1.92 18.50 6.06
N ALA A 107 1.19 17.38 5.92
CA ALA A 107 1.07 16.37 6.96
C ALA A 107 2.43 15.72 7.29
N VAL A 108 3.22 15.39 6.25
CA VAL A 108 4.57 14.85 6.40
C VAL A 108 5.50 15.88 7.05
N GLY A 109 5.45 17.14 6.62
CA GLY A 109 6.23 18.23 7.18
C GLY A 109 5.89 18.56 8.63
N SER A 110 4.69 18.21 9.11
CA SER A 110 4.25 18.45 10.50
C SER A 110 5.06 17.65 11.52
N ALA A 111 5.62 16.49 11.11
CA ALA A 111 6.53 15.72 11.94
C ALA A 111 7.94 16.32 12.02
N LYS A 112 8.22 17.40 11.27
CA LYS A 112 9.53 18.07 11.18
C LYS A 112 10.70 17.10 10.90
N PRO A 113 10.61 16.24 9.87
CA PRO A 113 11.78 15.48 9.45
C PRO A 113 12.90 16.42 9.00
N LYS A 114 14.15 15.98 9.06
CA LYS A 114 15.31 16.75 8.58
C LYS A 114 15.15 17.10 7.10
N LYS A 115 14.52 16.21 6.33
CA LYS A 115 14.25 16.38 4.90
C LYS A 115 12.99 15.61 4.50
N VAL A 116 12.24 16.15 3.54
CA VAL A 116 11.11 15.46 2.91
C VAL A 116 11.47 15.17 1.45
N ILE A 117 11.37 13.91 1.05
CA ILE A 117 11.64 13.42 -0.30
C ILE A 117 10.33 12.93 -0.89
N SER A 118 9.89 13.55 -1.99
CA SER A 118 8.72 13.11 -2.74
C SER A 118 9.18 12.22 -3.90
N ASP A 119 9.08 10.90 -3.74
CA ASP A 119 9.55 9.94 -4.74
C ASP A 119 8.36 9.24 -5.39
N GLY A 120 7.86 9.82 -6.49
CA GLY A 120 6.72 9.28 -7.22
C GLY A 120 5.35 9.50 -6.55
N LEU A 121 5.20 10.56 -5.74
CA LEU A 121 3.91 10.98 -5.20
C LEU A 121 3.03 11.62 -6.31
N THR A 122 2.04 10.86 -6.79
CA THR A 122 1.12 11.26 -7.87
C THR A 122 -0.29 11.49 -7.37
N GLU A 123 -1.08 12.26 -8.12
CA GLU A 123 -2.50 12.50 -7.83
C GLU A 123 -3.37 11.64 -8.76
N GLN A 124 -4.37 10.96 -8.19
CA GLN A 124 -5.45 10.28 -8.93
C GLN A 124 -6.73 11.11 -8.93
#